data_AF-X0VK96-F1
#
_entry.id   AF-X0VK96-F1
#
_cell.length_a   1.000
_cell.length_b   1.000
_cell.length_c   1.000
_cell.angle_alpha   90.00
_cell.angle_beta   90.00
_cell.angle_gamma   90.00
#
_symmetry.space_group_name_H-M   'P 1'
#
loop_
_entity.id
_entity.type
_entity.pdbx_description
1 polymer ?
#
loop_
_entity_poly.entity_id
_entity_poly.type
_entity_poly.pdbx_seq_one_letter_code
_entity_poly.pdbx_strand_id
1 'polypeptide(L)'
;ADVWGTYSVSVGQGSDIGASADYSAAFGYDADVLTGHDYAYVFGTGTDSGGSNQFIIGNSTNEMSVGISTNNMTNLPTGSLHVGSGALCVDDNAADCDNDPRTAGYIYAESNSIGLIDLAENYPSNQDLEPGEVVTTDPDNPVYVIRSTGEYQQEVIGVVSTNPGVLLGGFSYDEYPAEQLKPIALSGRVPTKVNSENGPIEVGDPLTSSSVPGVAMKATASGPIIGKALEAFSDPDPTVVGQVMVFISVGWYVAPVGEGDPL
;
A
#
# COMPACT_ATOMS: atom_id res chain seq x y z
N ALA A 1 -45.66 -7.12 13.70
CA ALA A 1 -46.15 -7.36 15.08
C ALA A 1 -44.96 -7.30 15.98
N ASP A 2 -44.86 -6.22 16.75
CA ASP A 2 -43.61 -5.78 17.33
C ASP A 2 -43.16 -6.65 18.49
N VAL A 3 -41.86 -6.63 18.71
CA VAL A 3 -41.19 -7.50 19.67
C VAL A 3 -40.48 -6.65 20.72
N TRP A 4 -40.79 -6.96 21.99
CA TRP A 4 -40.42 -6.16 23.16
C TRP A 4 -39.72 -6.98 24.26
N GLY A 5 -39.50 -8.28 24.00
CA GLY A 5 -38.93 -9.23 24.95
C GLY A 5 -37.65 -9.87 24.43
N THR A 6 -36.82 -10.34 25.35
CA THR A 6 -35.57 -11.03 25.02
C THR A 6 -35.88 -12.32 24.22
N TYR A 7 -35.22 -12.52 23.07
CA TYR A 7 -35.37 -13.66 22.15
C TYR A 7 -36.68 -13.71 21.36
N SER A 8 -36.87 -12.80 20.40
CA SER A 8 -38.12 -12.77 19.66
C SER A 8 -37.97 -12.39 18.18
N VAL A 9 -38.88 -12.91 17.35
CA VAL A 9 -38.86 -12.71 15.91
C VAL A 9 -40.19 -12.12 15.47
N SER A 10 -40.16 -10.93 14.86
CA SER A 10 -41.31 -10.34 14.21
C SER A 10 -41.23 -10.51 12.70
N VAL A 11 -42.33 -10.94 12.08
CA VAL A 11 -42.43 -11.09 10.63
C VAL A 11 -43.73 -10.46 10.15
N GLY A 12 -43.65 -9.58 9.15
CA GLY A 12 -44.82 -8.90 8.56
C GLY A 12 -44.63 -7.42 8.27
N GLN A 13 -45.65 -6.78 7.71
CA GLN A 13 -45.66 -5.35 7.41
C GLN A 13 -45.84 -4.54 8.72
N GLY A 14 -44.84 -3.74 9.13
CA GLY A 14 -44.81 -3.06 10.45
C GLY A 14 -44.28 -3.98 11.54
N SER A 15 -43.00 -4.36 11.45
CA SER A 15 -42.35 -5.31 12.34
C SER A 15 -41.20 -4.63 13.08
N ASP A 16 -41.45 -4.17 14.30
CA ASP A 16 -40.48 -3.34 15.01
C ASP A 16 -39.83 -4.07 16.19
N ILE A 17 -38.61 -3.67 16.52
CA ILE A 17 -37.82 -4.11 17.67
C ILE A 17 -37.82 -2.96 18.67
N GLY A 18 -38.47 -3.17 19.81
CA GLY A 18 -38.67 -2.12 20.81
C GLY A 18 -37.61 -2.12 21.92
N ALA A 19 -37.25 -0.93 22.45
CA ALA A 19 -36.08 -0.52 23.27
C ALA A 19 -35.56 -1.44 24.42
N SER A 20 -36.23 -2.54 24.74
CA SER A 20 -35.84 -3.56 25.72
C SER A 20 -35.69 -4.97 25.14
N ALA A 21 -35.79 -5.13 23.81
CA ALA A 21 -35.76 -6.41 23.11
C ALA A 21 -34.32 -6.79 22.71
N ASP A 22 -33.61 -7.47 23.60
CA ASP A 22 -32.31 -8.04 23.26
C ASP A 22 -32.47 -9.36 22.49
N TYR A 23 -31.55 -9.67 21.56
CA TYR A 23 -31.55 -10.90 20.75
C TYR A 23 -32.80 -11.07 19.88
N SER A 24 -33.19 -10.05 19.12
CA SER A 24 -34.45 -10.06 18.37
C SER A 24 -34.24 -9.79 16.87
N ALA A 25 -35.14 -10.26 16.02
CA ALA A 25 -35.05 -10.08 14.58
C ALA A 25 -36.40 -9.68 13.98
N ALA A 26 -36.37 -8.75 13.02
CA ALA A 26 -37.56 -8.29 12.32
C ALA A 26 -37.42 -8.49 10.81
N PHE A 27 -38.39 -9.16 10.18
CA PHE A 27 -38.42 -9.41 8.74
C PHE A 27 -39.72 -8.89 8.15
N GLY A 28 -39.70 -7.76 7.44
CA GLY A 28 -40.94 -7.04 7.18
C GLY A 28 -40.83 -5.81 6.29
N TYR A 29 -41.89 -5.52 5.53
CA TYR A 29 -41.93 -4.40 4.57
C TYR A 29 -41.70 -3.01 5.20
N ASP A 30 -42.02 -2.80 6.48
CA ASP A 30 -41.67 -1.62 7.28
C ASP A 30 -41.23 -2.11 8.66
N ALA A 31 -39.97 -1.93 9.08
CA ALA A 31 -39.44 -2.51 10.32
C ALA A 31 -38.46 -1.55 11.01
N ASP A 32 -38.71 -1.21 12.28
CA ASP A 32 -37.95 -0.24 13.07
C ASP A 32 -37.13 -0.92 14.18
N VAL A 33 -36.02 -0.29 14.60
CA VAL A 33 -35.20 -0.67 15.76
C VAL A 33 -35.04 0.54 16.67
N LEU A 34 -35.71 0.49 17.82
CA LEU A 34 -35.58 1.52 18.86
C LEU A 34 -34.18 1.49 19.51
N THR A 35 -33.79 2.51 20.27
CA THR A 35 -32.44 2.56 20.87
C THR A 35 -32.34 1.66 22.11
N GLY A 36 -31.21 0.95 22.30
CA GLY A 36 -30.90 0.18 23.51
C GLY A 36 -30.89 -1.35 23.38
N HIS A 37 -30.38 -1.91 22.28
CA HIS A 37 -30.34 -3.36 22.00
C HIS A 37 -28.94 -3.92 21.87
N ASP A 38 -28.74 -5.17 22.30
CA ASP A 38 -27.49 -5.91 22.07
C ASP A 38 -27.37 -6.46 20.62
N TYR A 39 -28.39 -7.13 20.08
CA TYR A 39 -28.39 -7.68 18.71
C TYR A 39 -29.76 -7.59 18.03
N ALA A 40 -29.82 -6.90 16.88
CA ALA A 40 -31.02 -6.71 16.06
C ALA A 40 -30.71 -6.86 14.57
N TYR A 41 -31.46 -7.69 13.85
CA TYR A 41 -31.35 -7.85 12.39
C TYR A 41 -32.67 -7.51 11.71
N VAL A 42 -32.62 -6.58 10.76
CA VAL A 42 -33.79 -6.12 10.00
C VAL A 42 -33.60 -6.36 8.51
N PHE A 43 -34.57 -7.05 7.89
CA PHE A 43 -34.65 -7.16 6.43
C PHE A 43 -36.04 -6.73 5.93
N GLY A 44 -36.10 -5.64 5.17
CA GLY A 44 -37.25 -5.23 4.38
C GLY A 44 -37.19 -3.79 3.87
N THR A 45 -38.29 -3.28 3.31
CA THR A 45 -38.29 -2.10 2.41
C THR A 45 -39.07 -0.91 3.00
N GLY A 46 -38.56 -0.28 4.06
CA GLY A 46 -39.25 0.83 4.74
C GLY A 46 -38.87 0.98 6.21
N THR A 47 -37.57 1.01 6.51
CA THR A 47 -37.07 1.10 7.89
C THR A 47 -36.81 2.58 8.26
N ASP A 48 -37.59 3.13 9.18
CA ASP A 48 -37.39 4.48 9.72
C ASP A 48 -36.58 4.39 11.02
N SER A 49 -35.31 4.82 11.05
CA SER A 49 -34.64 5.11 12.31
C SER A 49 -33.94 6.47 12.21
N GLY A 50 -34.06 7.30 13.24
CA GLY A 50 -33.46 8.63 13.32
C GLY A 50 -31.92 8.64 13.44
N GLY A 51 -31.22 7.67 12.83
CA GLY A 51 -29.77 7.50 12.80
C GLY A 51 -29.34 6.66 11.58
N SER A 52 -28.11 6.83 11.11
CA SER A 52 -27.65 6.22 9.85
C SER A 52 -27.78 4.69 9.82
N ASN A 53 -28.43 4.15 8.79
CA ASN A 53 -28.60 2.71 8.56
C ASN A 53 -27.23 2.01 8.32
N GLN A 54 -26.84 1.07 9.18
CA GLN A 54 -25.65 0.22 9.00
C GLN A 54 -26.06 -1.23 8.66
N PHE A 55 -25.41 -1.86 7.67
CA PHE A 55 -25.53 -3.29 7.37
C PHE A 55 -24.48 -4.06 8.16
N ILE A 56 -24.73 -4.12 9.46
CA ILE A 56 -23.94 -4.91 10.40
C ILE A 56 -24.45 -6.34 10.28
N ILE A 57 -23.77 -7.14 9.46
CA ILE A 57 -23.98 -8.57 9.46
C ILE A 57 -23.01 -9.13 10.51
N GLY A 58 -23.50 -9.28 11.72
CA GLY A 58 -22.75 -9.87 12.81
C GLY A 58 -22.12 -8.87 13.78
N ASN A 59 -21.38 -9.35 14.76
CA ASN A 59 -20.71 -8.55 15.79
C ASN A 59 -19.54 -9.35 16.37
N SER A 60 -18.82 -8.81 17.37
CA SER A 60 -17.68 -9.49 18.01
C SER A 60 -17.97 -10.87 18.59
N THR A 61 -19.24 -11.20 18.79
CA THR A 61 -19.70 -12.49 19.33
C THR A 61 -20.38 -13.35 18.25
N ASN A 62 -20.81 -12.79 17.13
CA ASN A 62 -21.54 -13.50 16.07
C ASN A 62 -21.34 -12.85 14.69
N GLU A 63 -20.25 -13.10 13.97
CA GLU A 63 -19.84 -12.45 12.70
C GLU A 63 -20.59 -12.94 11.43
N MET A 64 -20.74 -12.12 10.36
CA MET A 64 -21.34 -12.51 9.05
C MET A 64 -20.81 -11.68 7.82
N SER A 65 -20.94 -12.18 6.58
CA SER A 65 -20.29 -11.63 5.34
C SER A 65 -21.21 -10.93 4.32
N VAL A 66 -20.74 -9.84 3.66
CA VAL A 66 -21.49 -8.92 2.73
C VAL A 66 -21.12 -9.07 1.24
N GLY A 67 -22.10 -9.10 0.32
CA GLY A 67 -21.89 -8.93 -1.14
C GLY A 67 -22.99 -8.05 -1.80
N ILE A 68 -22.65 -7.22 -2.81
CA ILE A 68 -23.57 -6.28 -3.49
C ILE A 68 -23.48 -6.40 -5.02
N SER A 69 -24.62 -6.53 -5.69
CA SER A 69 -24.75 -6.51 -7.16
C SER A 69 -24.62 -5.07 -7.72
N THR A 70 -23.80 -4.87 -8.76
CA THR A 70 -23.57 -3.57 -9.41
C THR A 70 -24.41 -3.41 -10.69
N ASN A 71 -25.52 -2.68 -10.59
CA ASN A 71 -26.21 -2.06 -11.72
C ASN A 71 -25.82 -0.57 -11.78
N ASN A 72 -25.34 -0.09 -12.93
CA ASN A 72 -24.97 1.30 -13.25
C ASN A 72 -23.58 1.86 -12.83
N MET A 73 -22.52 1.07 -12.91
CA MET A 73 -21.16 1.63 -13.11
C MET A 73 -20.66 1.21 -14.49
N THR A 74 -20.46 2.16 -15.41
CA THR A 74 -20.14 1.84 -16.82
C THR A 74 -18.79 1.14 -17.01
N ASN A 75 -17.92 1.19 -16.00
CA ASN A 75 -16.55 0.69 -16.05
C ASN A 75 -16.28 -0.45 -15.05
N LEU A 76 -17.30 -0.93 -14.32
CA LEU A 76 -17.16 -2.05 -13.39
C LEU A 76 -18.09 -3.20 -13.80
N PRO A 77 -17.59 -4.44 -13.86
CA PRO A 77 -18.42 -5.60 -14.17
C PRO A 77 -19.62 -5.73 -13.23
N THR A 78 -20.73 -6.29 -13.72
CA THR A 78 -21.88 -6.62 -12.88
C THR A 78 -21.47 -7.62 -11.80
N GLY A 79 -21.80 -7.32 -10.53
CA GLY A 79 -21.49 -8.17 -9.38
C GLY A 79 -20.15 -7.88 -8.68
N SER A 80 -19.52 -6.73 -8.98
CA SER A 80 -18.30 -6.32 -8.28
C SER A 80 -18.54 -6.00 -6.80
N LEU A 81 -17.69 -6.54 -5.92
CA LEU A 81 -17.50 -6.02 -4.57
C LEU A 81 -16.75 -4.69 -4.63
N HIS A 82 -17.42 -3.57 -4.32
CA HIS A 82 -16.82 -2.24 -4.30
C HIS A 82 -16.56 -1.78 -2.86
N VAL A 83 -15.28 -1.57 -2.51
CA VAL A 83 -14.85 -0.99 -1.23
C VAL A 83 -14.37 0.43 -1.51
N GLY A 84 -15.21 1.44 -1.27
CA GLY A 84 -14.94 2.82 -1.70
C GLY A 84 -13.92 3.59 -0.85
N SER A 85 -13.78 3.26 0.44
CA SER A 85 -12.88 3.97 1.38
C SER A 85 -12.53 3.14 2.63
N GLY A 86 -12.44 1.82 2.48
CA GLY A 86 -12.14 0.89 3.58
C GLY A 86 -11.00 -0.05 3.24
N ALA A 87 -10.59 -0.87 4.20
CA ALA A 87 -9.68 -1.98 3.97
C ALA A 87 -10.49 -3.26 3.68
N LEU A 88 -9.96 -4.13 2.82
CA LEU A 88 -10.35 -5.54 2.80
C LEU A 88 -9.38 -6.29 3.71
N CYS A 89 -9.83 -6.66 4.90
CA CYS A 89 -9.06 -7.58 5.73
C CYS A 89 -9.38 -9.01 5.33
N VAL A 90 -8.36 -9.77 4.94
CA VAL A 90 -8.46 -11.22 4.76
C VAL A 90 -7.63 -11.83 5.88
N ASP A 91 -8.33 -12.22 6.95
CA ASP A 91 -7.76 -12.90 8.12
C ASP A 91 -8.02 -14.40 8.03
N ASP A 92 -7.18 -15.22 8.65
CA ASP A 92 -7.38 -16.68 8.75
C ASP A 92 -8.28 -17.09 9.92
N ASN A 93 -8.99 -16.12 10.50
CA ASN A 93 -10.02 -16.25 11.52
C ASN A 93 -9.46 -16.60 12.90
N ALA A 94 -8.20 -16.22 13.18
CA ALA A 94 -7.54 -16.41 14.46
C ALA A 94 -7.64 -15.18 15.39
N ALA A 95 -7.85 -13.95 14.88
CA ALA A 95 -8.15 -12.71 15.64
C ALA A 95 -8.48 -11.49 14.74
N ASP A 96 -9.15 -10.46 15.29
CA ASP A 96 -9.54 -9.22 14.58
C ASP A 96 -8.34 -8.37 14.12
N CYS A 97 -8.48 -7.71 12.97
CA CYS A 97 -7.44 -7.05 12.17
C CYS A 97 -6.80 -5.81 12.81
N ASP A 98 -7.22 -5.47 14.03
CA ASP A 98 -6.89 -4.23 14.71
C ASP A 98 -5.63 -4.36 15.58
N ASN A 99 -5.37 -5.48 16.30
CA ASN A 99 -4.47 -5.44 17.47
C ASN A 99 -3.58 -6.68 17.85
N ASP A 100 -3.39 -7.74 17.04
CA ASP A 100 -2.58 -8.95 17.45
C ASP A 100 -1.71 -9.55 16.30
N PRO A 101 -0.76 -10.49 16.53
CA PRO A 101 0.18 -10.97 15.52
C PRO A 101 -0.54 -11.76 14.42
N ARG A 102 -0.44 -11.23 13.22
CA ARG A 102 -1.26 -11.57 12.06
C ARG A 102 -0.76 -12.84 11.39
N THR A 103 -1.59 -13.88 11.32
CA THR A 103 -1.40 -14.93 10.32
C THR A 103 -2.10 -14.47 9.05
N ALA A 104 -1.34 -14.11 8.02
CA ALA A 104 -1.88 -13.48 6.82
C ALA A 104 -2.87 -14.40 6.07
N GLY A 105 -4.09 -13.93 5.80
CA GLY A 105 -5.02 -14.58 4.87
C GLY A 105 -4.67 -14.30 3.41
N TYR A 106 -5.01 -15.24 2.51
CA TYR A 106 -4.67 -15.15 1.08
C TYR A 106 -5.79 -14.54 0.24
N ILE A 107 -5.46 -13.60 -0.64
CA ILE A 107 -6.34 -13.11 -1.71
C ILE A 107 -6.04 -13.91 -3.00
N TYR A 108 -7.03 -14.66 -3.48
CA TYR A 108 -6.97 -15.32 -4.79
C TYR A 108 -7.73 -14.51 -5.83
N ALA A 109 -7.11 -14.22 -6.96
CA ALA A 109 -7.74 -13.56 -8.09
C ALA A 109 -7.23 -14.13 -9.40
N GLU A 110 -8.10 -14.24 -10.41
CA GLU A 110 -7.70 -14.64 -11.77
C GLU A 110 -6.78 -13.59 -12.41
N SER A 111 -7.02 -12.31 -12.12
CA SER A 111 -6.15 -11.20 -12.51
C SER A 111 -6.30 -10.02 -11.54
N ASN A 112 -5.22 -9.25 -11.37
CA ASN A 112 -5.18 -8.03 -10.57
C ASN A 112 -4.60 -6.90 -11.42
N SER A 113 -5.15 -5.69 -11.32
CA SER A 113 -4.61 -4.49 -11.95
C SER A 113 -4.38 -3.42 -10.88
N ILE A 114 -3.16 -2.92 -10.80
CA ILE A 114 -2.73 -1.93 -9.81
C ILE A 114 -2.40 -0.64 -10.56
N GLY A 115 -3.01 0.48 -10.16
CA GLY A 115 -2.88 1.75 -10.88
C GLY A 115 -1.58 2.51 -10.60
N LEU A 116 -0.95 2.23 -9.46
CA LEU A 116 0.36 2.72 -9.07
C LEU A 116 1.46 1.80 -9.60
N ILE A 117 2.71 2.28 -9.66
CA ILE A 117 3.62 1.90 -10.75
C ILE A 117 4.96 1.29 -10.32
N ASP A 118 5.18 1.13 -9.02
CA ASP A 118 6.39 0.53 -8.44
C ASP A 118 6.06 -0.50 -7.34
N LEU A 119 6.98 -1.44 -7.19
CA LEU A 119 7.04 -2.43 -6.13
C LEU A 119 8.08 -1.95 -5.11
N ALA A 120 7.65 -1.68 -3.90
CA ALA A 120 8.52 -1.26 -2.81
C ALA A 120 8.37 -2.17 -1.60
N GLU A 121 9.39 -2.18 -0.75
CA GLU A 121 9.36 -2.84 0.55
C GLU A 121 9.76 -1.85 1.64
N ASN A 122 9.10 -1.92 2.80
CA ASN A 122 9.48 -1.12 3.96
C ASN A 122 10.78 -1.64 4.58
N TYR A 123 11.76 -0.75 4.71
CA TYR A 123 12.98 -1.01 5.48
C TYR A 123 13.08 -0.03 6.66
N PRO A 124 13.60 -0.49 7.82
CA PRO A 124 13.89 0.42 8.92
C PRO A 124 15.06 1.35 8.57
N SER A 125 14.98 2.59 9.03
CA SER A 125 16.08 3.56 8.92
C SER A 125 16.16 4.46 10.15
N ASN A 126 17.39 4.75 10.55
CA ASN A 126 17.70 5.74 11.59
C ASN A 126 17.92 7.15 11.01
N GLN A 127 17.79 7.31 9.69
CA GLN A 127 17.93 8.57 8.99
C GLN A 127 16.57 9.03 8.49
N ASP A 128 16.36 10.35 8.46
CA ASP A 128 15.22 10.90 7.76
C ASP A 128 15.50 10.89 6.26
N LEU A 129 15.11 9.79 5.61
CA LEU A 129 15.22 9.60 4.17
C LEU A 129 14.03 10.22 3.44
N GLU A 130 14.32 10.93 2.36
CA GLU A 130 13.33 11.65 1.55
C GLU A 130 12.99 10.89 0.26
N PRO A 131 11.77 11.05 -0.28
CA PRO A 131 11.40 10.47 -1.56
C PRO A 131 12.39 10.82 -2.68
N GLY A 132 12.72 9.82 -3.50
CA GLY A 132 13.66 9.92 -4.61
C GLY A 132 15.13 9.84 -4.22
N GLU A 133 15.47 9.68 -2.94
CA GLU A 133 16.85 9.46 -2.52
C GLU A 133 17.34 8.04 -2.85
N VAL A 134 18.58 7.93 -3.31
CA VAL A 134 19.29 6.67 -3.45
C VAL A 134 19.75 6.18 -2.08
N VAL A 135 19.53 4.89 -1.81
CA VAL A 135 19.84 4.27 -0.52
C VAL A 135 20.73 3.05 -0.66
N THR A 136 21.48 2.78 0.40
CA THR A 136 22.33 1.61 0.56
C THR A 136 21.95 0.82 1.82
N THR A 137 22.39 -0.42 1.92
CA THR A 137 22.34 -1.15 3.20
C THR A 137 23.21 -0.46 4.25
N ASP A 138 22.79 -0.49 5.52
CA ASP A 138 23.58 -0.05 6.66
C ASP A 138 24.53 -1.17 7.13
N PRO A 139 25.86 -1.02 7.04
CA PRO A 139 26.80 -2.05 7.49
C PRO A 139 26.86 -2.19 9.02
N ASP A 140 26.47 -1.15 9.77
CA ASP A 140 26.53 -1.13 11.24
C ASP A 140 25.22 -1.63 11.87
N ASN A 141 24.10 -1.51 11.16
CA ASN A 141 22.77 -1.93 11.62
C ASN A 141 22.13 -2.93 10.63
N PRO A 142 22.20 -4.25 10.89
CA PRO A 142 21.64 -5.25 9.98
C PRO A 142 20.17 -5.02 9.65
N VAL A 143 19.78 -5.17 8.37
CA VAL A 143 18.43 -4.93 7.83
C VAL A 143 18.07 -3.45 7.64
N TYR A 144 18.85 -2.50 8.18
CA TYR A 144 18.58 -1.07 8.00
C TYR A 144 19.11 -0.54 6.68
N VAL A 145 18.55 0.59 6.30
CA VAL A 145 18.94 1.33 5.11
C VAL A 145 19.37 2.75 5.47
N ILE A 146 20.36 3.26 4.75
CA ILE A 146 20.91 4.60 4.92
C ILE A 146 21.03 5.29 3.56
N ARG A 147 21.11 6.62 3.59
CA ARG A 147 21.35 7.42 2.39
C ARG A 147 22.69 7.05 1.76
N SER A 148 22.75 6.94 0.43
CA SER A 148 24.02 6.81 -0.28
C SER A 148 24.92 8.02 0.00
N THR A 149 26.23 7.83 0.01
CA THR A 149 27.21 8.88 0.37
C THR A 149 28.42 8.93 -0.56
N GLY A 150 28.48 8.08 -1.58
CA GLY A 150 29.61 8.05 -2.50
C GLY A 150 29.27 7.46 -3.86
N GLU A 151 30.21 7.63 -4.78
CA GLU A 151 30.10 7.17 -6.15
C GLU A 151 30.17 5.64 -6.25
N TYR A 152 29.34 5.02 -7.10
CA TYR A 152 29.38 3.58 -7.39
C TYR A 152 29.38 2.68 -6.14
N GLN A 153 28.63 3.04 -5.10
CA GLN A 153 28.56 2.23 -3.87
C GLN A 153 28.01 0.84 -4.17
N GLN A 154 28.68 -0.19 -3.68
CA GLN A 154 28.32 -1.59 -3.94
C GLN A 154 27.02 -1.98 -3.25
N GLU A 155 26.72 -1.30 -2.16
CA GLU A 155 25.63 -1.57 -1.24
C GLU A 155 24.31 -0.92 -1.65
N VAL A 156 24.21 -0.30 -2.84
CA VAL A 156 22.97 0.29 -3.33
C VAL A 156 21.88 -0.76 -3.49
N ILE A 157 20.69 -0.46 -2.97
CA ILE A 157 19.56 -1.41 -2.96
C ILE A 157 18.28 -0.85 -3.55
N GLY A 158 18.23 0.44 -3.87
CA GLY A 158 17.05 1.05 -4.46
C GLY A 158 16.97 2.56 -4.22
N VAL A 159 15.75 3.06 -4.37
CA VAL A 159 15.41 4.47 -4.21
C VAL A 159 14.18 4.58 -3.32
N VAL A 160 14.13 5.58 -2.45
CA VAL A 160 12.95 5.84 -1.61
C VAL A 160 11.74 6.15 -2.51
N SER A 161 10.72 5.32 -2.46
CA SER A 161 9.49 5.49 -3.23
C SER A 161 8.67 6.68 -2.73
N THR A 162 8.11 7.46 -3.65
CA THR A 162 7.18 8.53 -3.32
C THR A 162 5.77 7.99 -3.06
N ASN A 163 5.34 6.96 -3.79
CA ASN A 163 3.97 6.45 -3.74
C ASN A 163 3.89 5.00 -4.30
N PRO A 164 4.24 3.99 -3.48
CA PRO A 164 4.37 2.61 -3.93
C PRO A 164 3.05 2.03 -4.41
N GLY A 165 3.08 1.26 -5.50
CA GLY A 165 1.88 0.57 -5.97
C GLY A 165 1.63 -0.78 -5.32
N VAL A 166 2.70 -1.51 -5.04
CA VAL A 166 2.69 -2.64 -4.13
C VAL A 166 3.71 -2.33 -3.05
N LEU A 167 3.24 -2.23 -1.80
CA LEU A 167 4.11 -2.06 -0.64
C LEU A 167 4.19 -3.39 0.12
N LEU A 168 5.38 -3.98 0.13
CA LEU A 168 5.74 -5.15 0.92
C LEU A 168 6.23 -4.72 2.31
N GLY A 169 6.19 -5.65 3.27
CA GLY A 169 6.61 -5.37 4.64
C GLY A 169 5.66 -4.44 5.39
N GLY A 170 4.33 -4.61 5.19
CA GLY A 170 3.23 -3.74 5.66
C GLY A 170 3.22 -3.31 7.13
N PHE A 171 2.13 -3.55 7.87
CA PHE A 171 1.95 -3.04 9.25
C PHE A 171 2.79 -3.81 10.30
N SER A 172 4.11 -3.91 10.12
CA SER A 172 5.04 -4.45 11.14
C SER A 172 5.41 -3.37 12.17
N TYR A 173 4.41 -2.64 12.66
CA TYR A 173 4.60 -1.58 13.66
C TYR A 173 5.18 -2.15 14.97
N ASP A 174 4.87 -3.41 15.30
CA ASP A 174 5.30 -4.06 16.53
C ASP A 174 6.77 -4.53 16.50
N GLU A 175 7.34 -4.76 15.31
CA GLU A 175 8.74 -5.19 15.18
C GLU A 175 9.71 -4.01 15.26
N TYR A 176 9.27 -2.82 14.83
CA TYR A 176 10.06 -1.59 14.85
C TYR A 176 9.26 -0.35 15.31
N PRO A 177 8.69 -0.37 16.54
CA PRO A 177 7.72 0.64 17.01
C PRO A 177 8.28 2.05 17.20
N ALA A 178 9.61 2.19 17.20
CA ALA A 178 10.31 3.46 17.33
C ALA A 178 10.93 3.97 16.02
N GLU A 179 10.76 3.24 14.90
CA GLU A 179 11.61 3.41 13.73
C GLU A 179 10.84 3.91 12.51
N GLN A 180 11.54 4.69 11.69
CA GLN A 180 10.97 5.19 10.46
C GLN A 180 11.10 4.11 9.39
N LEU A 181 10.01 3.39 9.12
CA LEU A 181 9.91 2.54 7.94
C LEU A 181 9.89 3.41 6.69
N LYS A 182 10.79 3.12 5.75
CA LYS A 182 10.91 3.84 4.48
C LYS A 182 10.60 2.86 3.33
N PRO A 183 9.66 3.18 2.42
CA PRO A 183 9.37 2.33 1.29
C PRO A 183 10.50 2.44 0.27
N ILE A 184 11.29 1.40 0.11
CA ILE A 184 12.38 1.36 -0.88
C ILE A 184 11.88 0.63 -2.11
N ALA A 185 11.86 1.31 -3.26
CA ALA A 185 11.46 0.72 -4.52
C ALA A 185 12.51 -0.28 -5.01
N LEU A 186 12.05 -1.48 -5.31
CA LEU A 186 12.83 -2.61 -5.84
C LEU A 186 12.69 -2.71 -7.36
N SER A 187 11.55 -2.29 -7.91
CA SER A 187 11.25 -2.32 -9.33
C SER A 187 10.13 -1.33 -9.67
N GLY A 188 10.12 -0.84 -10.91
CA GLY A 188 9.08 0.07 -11.41
C GLY A 188 9.60 1.48 -11.62
N ARG A 189 8.68 2.45 -11.70
CA ARG A 189 9.02 3.84 -12.07
C ARG A 189 9.01 4.75 -10.87
N VAL A 190 10.15 5.36 -10.56
CA VAL A 190 10.30 6.23 -9.39
C VAL A 190 10.97 7.56 -9.77
N PRO A 191 10.39 8.71 -9.38
CA PRO A 191 11.07 9.99 -9.43
C PRO A 191 12.34 9.98 -8.56
N THR A 192 13.52 10.01 -9.17
CA THR A 192 14.82 9.86 -8.49
C THR A 192 15.61 11.16 -8.54
N LYS A 193 16.21 11.55 -7.42
CA LYS A 193 17.10 12.70 -7.33
C LYS A 193 18.38 12.43 -8.14
N VAL A 194 18.75 13.35 -9.02
CA VAL A 194 19.91 13.19 -9.92
C VAL A 194 20.76 14.45 -10.03
N ASN A 195 22.02 14.29 -10.42
CA ASN A 195 22.91 15.39 -10.79
C ASN A 195 23.61 15.13 -12.15
N SER A 196 24.37 16.12 -12.64
CA SER A 196 25.12 16.02 -13.92
C SER A 196 26.63 15.82 -13.71
N GLU A 197 27.04 15.24 -12.58
CA GLU A 197 28.46 15.06 -12.20
C GLU A 197 29.25 14.23 -13.22
N ASN A 198 28.64 13.15 -13.73
CA ASN A 198 29.19 12.34 -14.81
C ASN A 198 28.66 12.74 -16.21
N GLY A 199 28.30 14.02 -16.36
CA GLY A 199 27.74 14.59 -17.57
C GLY A 199 26.21 14.52 -17.64
N PRO A 200 25.62 15.04 -18.74
CA PRO A 200 24.17 15.13 -18.91
C PRO A 200 23.55 13.73 -18.98
N ILE A 201 22.47 13.48 -18.26
CA ILE A 201 21.70 12.24 -18.29
C ILE A 201 20.76 12.25 -19.50
N GLU A 202 20.80 11.19 -20.29
CA GLU A 202 19.92 10.96 -21.44
C GLU A 202 18.97 9.78 -21.17
N VAL A 203 17.87 9.71 -21.91
CA VAL A 203 16.91 8.61 -21.79
C VAL A 203 17.57 7.28 -22.13
N GLY A 204 17.45 6.32 -21.24
CA GLY A 204 18.04 4.98 -21.33
C GLY A 204 19.41 4.84 -20.68
N ASP A 205 20.00 5.94 -20.21
CA ASP A 205 21.29 5.89 -19.53
C ASP A 205 21.21 5.09 -18.22
N PRO A 206 22.23 4.26 -17.92
CA PRO A 206 22.35 3.62 -16.62
C PRO A 206 22.68 4.68 -15.56
N LEU A 207 22.04 4.59 -14.39
CA LEU A 207 22.27 5.49 -13.26
C LEU A 207 22.87 4.74 -12.06
N THR A 208 23.82 5.38 -11.38
CA THR A 208 24.49 4.88 -10.17
C THR A 208 24.51 5.95 -9.08
N SER A 209 24.93 5.63 -7.86
CA SER A 209 25.09 6.64 -6.79
C SER A 209 26.19 7.66 -7.13
N SER A 210 26.00 8.92 -6.75
CA SER A 210 26.96 10.01 -6.98
C SER A 210 27.75 10.38 -5.72
N SER A 211 28.65 11.35 -5.83
CA SER A 211 29.35 11.90 -4.66
C SER A 211 28.43 12.75 -3.78
N VAL A 212 27.28 13.18 -4.30
CA VAL A 212 26.26 13.92 -3.56
C VAL A 212 25.35 12.92 -2.83
N PRO A 213 25.20 13.03 -1.50
CA PRO A 213 24.44 12.05 -0.73
C PRO A 213 22.99 11.91 -1.19
N GLY A 214 22.53 10.66 -1.38
CA GLY A 214 21.17 10.33 -1.80
C GLY A 214 20.85 10.66 -3.25
N VAL A 215 21.84 11.03 -4.07
CA VAL A 215 21.64 11.47 -5.45
C VAL A 215 22.27 10.46 -6.41
N ALA A 216 21.62 10.25 -7.55
CA ALA A 216 22.15 9.42 -8.62
C ALA A 216 22.84 10.26 -9.71
N MET A 217 23.75 9.64 -10.44
CA MET A 217 24.40 10.22 -11.62
C MET A 217 24.51 9.18 -12.73
N LYS A 218 24.88 9.61 -13.94
CA LYS A 218 25.17 8.68 -15.04
C LYS A 218 26.30 7.71 -14.65
N ALA A 219 26.09 6.42 -14.93
CA ALA A 219 27.15 5.41 -14.86
C ALA A 219 27.98 5.43 -16.16
N THR A 220 29.26 5.79 -16.02
CA THR A 220 30.27 5.87 -17.09
C THR A 220 31.29 4.73 -17.03
N ALA A 221 31.38 4.04 -15.90
CA ALA A 221 32.25 2.88 -15.68
C ALA A 221 31.45 1.63 -15.29
N SER A 222 32.06 0.45 -15.43
CA SER A 222 31.48 -0.79 -14.96
C SER A 222 31.28 -0.76 -13.44
N GLY A 223 30.09 -1.10 -12.97
CA GLY A 223 29.75 -0.97 -11.55
C GLY A 223 28.28 -1.18 -11.23
N PRO A 224 27.90 -1.05 -9.95
CA PRO A 224 26.53 -1.15 -9.50
C PRO A 224 25.69 0.00 -10.07
N ILE A 225 24.45 -0.30 -10.45
CA ILE A 225 23.46 0.68 -10.92
C ILE A 225 22.13 0.47 -10.21
N ILE A 226 21.37 1.55 -10.09
CA ILE A 226 20.01 1.54 -9.53
C ILE A 226 18.93 1.32 -10.60
N GLY A 227 19.26 1.50 -11.88
CA GLY A 227 18.31 1.39 -12.97
C GLY A 227 18.69 2.22 -14.18
N LYS A 228 17.68 2.60 -14.97
CA LYS A 228 17.83 3.40 -16.19
C LYS A 228 16.95 4.64 -16.20
N ALA A 229 17.50 5.75 -16.66
CA ALA A 229 16.78 7.00 -16.81
C ALA A 229 15.64 6.86 -17.85
N LEU A 230 14.47 7.39 -17.54
CA LEU A 230 13.33 7.52 -18.47
C LEU A 230 13.13 8.96 -18.95
N GLU A 231 13.82 9.91 -18.32
CA GLU A 231 13.84 11.33 -18.66
C GLU A 231 15.28 11.83 -18.71
N ALA A 232 15.53 12.86 -19.52
CA ALA A 232 16.83 13.49 -19.61
C ALA A 232 16.99 14.57 -18.52
N PHE A 233 18.22 14.79 -18.08
CA PHE A 233 18.58 15.87 -17.17
C PHE A 233 19.96 16.41 -17.47
N SER A 234 20.10 17.73 -17.53
CA SER A 234 21.38 18.38 -17.74
C SER A 234 21.37 19.71 -17.00
N ASP A 235 22.37 19.91 -16.16
CA ASP A 235 22.66 21.21 -15.54
C ASP A 235 24.16 21.53 -15.74
N PRO A 236 24.53 22.77 -16.12
CA PRO A 236 25.92 23.18 -16.21
C PRO A 236 26.68 23.07 -14.87
N ASP A 237 25.98 23.17 -13.74
CA ASP A 237 26.53 22.94 -12.41
C ASP A 237 26.28 21.47 -11.99
N PRO A 238 27.33 20.63 -11.92
CA PRO A 238 27.19 19.22 -11.57
C PRO A 238 26.72 18.98 -10.14
N THR A 239 26.69 20.00 -9.28
CA THR A 239 26.21 19.89 -7.89
C THR A 239 24.72 20.16 -7.75
N VAL A 240 24.07 20.72 -8.78
CA VAL A 240 22.62 20.95 -8.79
C VAL A 240 21.89 19.62 -8.84
N VAL A 241 20.99 19.44 -7.88
CA VAL A 241 20.14 18.26 -7.78
C VAL A 241 18.82 18.53 -8.49
N GLY A 242 18.54 17.76 -9.52
CA GLY A 242 17.24 17.67 -10.18
C GLY A 242 16.52 16.37 -9.83
N GLN A 243 15.45 16.10 -10.55
CA GLN A 243 14.68 14.86 -10.44
C GLN A 243 14.31 14.36 -11.83
N VAL A 244 14.46 13.07 -12.06
CA VAL A 244 14.03 12.39 -13.29
C VAL A 244 13.30 11.11 -12.95
N MET A 245 12.38 10.70 -13.80
CA MET A 245 11.78 9.38 -13.72
C MET A 245 12.81 8.31 -14.08
N VAL A 246 12.94 7.28 -13.23
CA VAL A 246 13.88 6.16 -13.42
C VAL A 246 13.11 4.85 -13.37
N PHE A 247 13.42 3.94 -14.29
CA PHE A 247 13.03 2.54 -14.16
C PHE A 247 14.01 1.85 -13.22
N ILE A 248 13.56 1.57 -12.00
CA ILE A 248 14.35 0.92 -10.96
C ILE A 248 14.56 -0.54 -11.34
N SER A 249 15.83 -0.95 -11.36
CA SER A 249 16.29 -2.30 -11.64
C SER A 249 17.72 -2.38 -11.14
N VAL A 250 17.87 -2.58 -9.83
CA VAL A 250 19.18 -2.67 -9.18
C VAL A 250 19.97 -3.82 -9.80
N GLY A 251 21.21 -3.55 -10.17
CA GLY A 251 22.03 -4.53 -10.85
C GLY A 251 23.42 -4.01 -11.15
N TRP A 252 24.04 -4.59 -12.17
CA TRP A 252 25.41 -4.27 -12.57
C TRP A 252 25.43 -3.79 -14.02
N TYR A 253 26.09 -2.66 -14.25
CA TYR A 253 26.40 -2.16 -15.58
C TYR A 253 27.81 -2.56 -15.98
N VAL A 254 27.96 -2.98 -17.24
CA VAL A 254 29.26 -3.23 -17.85
C VAL A 254 29.47 -2.15 -18.89
N ALA A 255 30.43 -1.26 -18.64
CA ALA A 255 30.80 -0.24 -19.60
C ALA A 255 31.37 -0.89 -20.87
N PRO A 256 31.05 -0.35 -22.07
CA PRO A 256 31.70 -0.78 -23.30
C PRO A 256 33.22 -0.71 -23.16
N VAL A 257 33.89 -1.80 -23.51
CA VAL A 257 35.34 -1.83 -23.57
C VAL A 257 35.79 -0.82 -24.63
N GLY A 258 36.68 0.12 -24.26
CA GLY A 258 37.25 1.03 -25.24
C GLY A 258 38.04 0.23 -26.29
N GLU A 259 38.15 0.73 -27.52
CA GLU A 259 39.13 0.18 -28.47
C GLU A 259 40.52 0.25 -27.84
N GLY A 260 41.05 -0.87 -27.35
CA GLY A 260 42.41 -0.99 -26.84
C GLY A 260 42.58 -1.58 -25.44
N ASP A 261 41.52 -1.81 -24.67
CA ASP A 261 41.67 -2.44 -23.35
C ASP A 261 41.79 -3.97 -23.47
N PRO A 262 42.79 -4.61 -22.83
CA PRO A 262 42.93 -6.07 -22.84
C PRO A 262 41.80 -6.74 -22.05
N LEU A 263 41.27 -7.83 -22.61
CA LEU A 263 40.28 -8.71 -21.97
C LEU A 263 40.80 -9.37 -20.68
#